data_AF-A0A562UV70-F1
#
_entry.id   AF-A0A562UV70-F1
#
_cell.length_a   1.000
_cell.length_b   1.000
_cell.length_c   1.000
_cell.angle_alpha   90.00
_cell.angle_beta   90.00
_cell.angle_gamma   90.00
#
_symmetry.space_group_name_H-M   'P 1'
#
loop_
_entity.id
_entity.type
_entity.pdbx_description
1 polymer ?
#
loop_
_entity_poly.entity_id
_entity_poly.type
_entity_poly.pdbx_seq_one_letter_code
_entity_poly.pdbx_strand_id
1 'polypeptide(L)'
;MGGIGIWQILIVALVILVLFGRGRISEMMGDFGKGISSFKKGMSEEEAQSSKPAAQIEGQAKDAASEAKHTADPQPAPRADTPDQSN
;
A
#
# COMPACT_ATOMS: atom_id res chain seq x y z
N MET A 1 -17.88 31.54 -21.86
CA MET A 1 -16.51 31.01 -22.04
C MET A 1 -16.39 29.74 -21.21
N GLY A 2 -16.58 28.58 -21.84
CA GLY A 2 -16.74 27.29 -21.15
C GLY A 2 -15.48 26.90 -20.39
N GLY A 3 -15.59 26.80 -19.06
CA GLY A 3 -14.51 26.34 -18.20
C GLY A 3 -14.15 24.87 -18.47
N ILE A 4 -12.91 24.51 -18.13
CA ILE A 4 -12.46 23.12 -18.12
C ILE A 4 -13.30 22.39 -17.07
N GLY A 5 -14.30 21.64 -17.53
CA GLY A 5 -15.13 20.82 -16.66
C GLY A 5 -14.42 19.54 -16.25
N ILE A 6 -14.93 18.94 -15.19
CA ILE A 6 -14.47 17.63 -14.69
C ILE A 6 -14.54 16.57 -15.78
N TRP A 7 -15.53 16.66 -16.68
CA TRP A 7 -15.68 15.75 -17.82
C TRP A 7 -14.48 15.77 -18.79
N GLN A 8 -13.92 16.94 -19.08
CA GLN A 8 -12.76 17.09 -19.95
C GLN A 8 -11.51 16.50 -19.30
N ILE A 9 -11.34 16.73 -17.99
CA ILE A 9 -10.20 16.20 -17.23
C ILE A 9 -10.22 14.67 -17.23
N LEU A 10 -11.38 14.03 -17.05
CA LEU A 10 -11.48 12.57 -17.10
C LEU A 10 -11.12 12.00 -18.48
N ILE A 11 -11.56 12.65 -19.57
CA ILE A 11 -11.21 12.23 -20.93
C ILE A 11 -9.70 12.34 -21.16
N VAL A 12 -9.07 13.43 -20.74
CA VAL A 12 -7.62 13.63 -20.86
C VAL A 12 -6.86 12.60 -20.00
N ALA A 13 -7.31 12.35 -18.77
CA ALA A 13 -6.71 11.35 -17.89
C ALA A 13 -6.76 9.94 -18.50
N LEU A 14 -7.86 9.58 -19.18
CA LEU A 14 -7.98 8.31 -19.88
C LEU A 14 -6.95 8.20 -21.02
N VAL A 15 -6.78 9.25 -21.81
CA VAL A 15 -5.79 9.28 -22.91
C VAL A 15 -4.38 9.12 -22.36
N ILE A 16 -4.02 9.85 -21.30
CA ILE A 16 -2.71 9.73 -20.66
C ILE A 16 -2.51 8.31 -20.10
N LEU A 17 -3.53 7.73 -19.47
CA LEU A 17 -3.46 6.36 -18.94
C LEU A 17 -3.22 5.31 -20.04
N VAL A 18 -3.79 5.49 -21.23
CA VAL A 18 -3.57 4.59 -22.37
C VAL A 18 -2.17 4.77 -22.97
N LEU A 19 -1.69 6.01 -23.11
CA LEU A 19 -0.38 6.30 -23.69
C LEU A 19 0.78 5.87 -22.79
N PHE A 20 0.68 6.16 -21.49
CA PHE A 20 1.73 5.86 -20.52
C PHE A 20 1.55 4.49 -19.87
N GLY A 21 0.34 3.93 -19.91
CA GLY A 21 -0.02 2.67 -19.26
C GLY A 21 -0.13 2.79 -17.74
N ARG A 22 -0.84 1.84 -17.12
CA ARG A 22 -1.02 1.80 -15.65
C ARG A 22 0.29 1.62 -14.88
N GLY A 23 1.24 0.85 -15.42
CA GLY A 23 2.49 0.51 -14.73
C GLY A 23 3.37 1.73 -14.46
N ARG A 24 3.57 2.59 -15.46
CA ARG A 24 4.41 3.78 -15.30
C ARG A 24 3.79 4.85 -14.43
N ILE A 25 2.48 5.07 -14.55
CA ILE A 25 1.77 6.04 -13.71
C ILE A 25 1.78 5.60 -12.25
N SER A 26 1.59 4.30 -11.95
CA SER A 26 1.62 3.80 -10.58
C SER A 26 3.00 3.91 -9.92
N GLU A 27 4.09 3.59 -10.63
CA GLU A 27 5.45 3.78 -10.11
C GLU A 27 5.73 5.27 -9.81
N MET A 28 5.45 6.15 -10.77
CA MET A 28 5.69 7.58 -10.60
C MET A 28 4.82 8.17 -9.48
N MET A 29 3.52 7.85 -9.45
CA MET A 29 2.60 8.34 -8.42
C MET A 29 2.97 7.83 -7.02
N GLY A 30 3.59 6.65 -6.91
CA GLY A 30 4.12 6.14 -5.64
C GLY A 30 5.25 7.01 -5.10
N ASP A 31 6.22 7.39 -5.94
CA ASP A 31 7.34 8.25 -5.55
C ASP A 31 6.88 9.70 -5.29
N PHE A 32 6.00 10.24 -6.12
CA PHE A 32 5.37 11.54 -5.88
C PHE A 32 4.53 11.54 -4.59
N GLY A 33 3.76 10.49 -4.35
CA GLY A 33 2.93 10.34 -3.14
C GLY A 33 3.76 10.34 -1.86
N LYS A 34 4.91 9.65 -1.85
CA LYS A 34 5.86 9.69 -0.73
C LYS A 34 6.44 11.09 -0.51
N GLY A 35 6.84 11.79 -1.58
CA GLY A 35 7.34 13.17 -1.49
C GLY A 35 6.31 14.14 -0.91
N ILE A 36 5.07 14.10 -1.42
CA ILE A 36 3.97 14.94 -0.92
C ILE A 36 3.59 14.56 0.52
N SER A 37 3.61 13.26 0.87
CA SER A 37 3.31 12.80 2.24
C SER A 37 4.34 13.29 3.26
N SER A 38 5.63 13.25 2.92
CA SER A 38 6.69 13.79 3.79
C SER A 38 6.60 15.31 3.91
N PHE A 39 6.26 16.01 2.83
CA PHE A 39 6.04 17.46 2.85
C PHE A 39 4.85 17.83 3.75
N LYS A 40 3.72 17.14 3.59
CA LYS A 40 2.53 17.34 4.44
C LYS A 40 2.83 17.02 5.89
N LYS A 41 3.55 15.93 6.17
CA LYS A 41 3.92 15.53 7.53
C LYS A 41 4.85 16.54 8.19
N GLY A 42 5.85 17.05 7.47
CA GLY A 42 6.72 18.13 7.97
C GLY A 42 5.94 19.41 8.28
N MET A 43 5.01 19.80 7.40
CA MET A 43 4.16 20.98 7.62
C MET A 43 3.21 20.79 8.83
N SER A 44 2.64 19.60 9.00
CA SER A 44 1.80 19.27 10.16
C SER A 44 2.60 19.10 11.46
N GLU A 45 3.85 18.65 11.41
CA GLU A 45 4.75 18.62 12.58
C GLU A 45 5.18 20.03 12.98
N GLU A 46 5.35 20.96 12.05
CA GLU A 46 5.63 22.37 12.35
C GLU A 46 4.43 23.06 13.03
N GLU A 47 3.19 22.77 12.60
CA GLU A 47 1.98 23.23 13.31
C GLU A 47 1.80 22.52 14.67
N ALA A 48 2.13 21.22 14.77
CA ALA A 48 1.96 20.43 15.98
C ALA A 48 3.07 20.63 17.02
N GLN A 49 4.29 21.01 16.64
CA GLN A 49 5.39 21.32 17.57
C GLN A 49 5.12 22.56 18.42
N SER A 50 4.17 23.41 18.03
CA SER A 50 3.67 24.48 18.89
C SER A 50 2.74 23.96 20.00
N SER A 51 2.35 22.67 19.99
CA SER A 51 1.39 22.05 20.92
C SER A 51 1.62 20.52 21.09
N LYS A 52 2.51 20.09 22.02
CA LYS A 52 2.58 18.76 22.72
C LYS A 52 3.75 17.80 22.34
N PRO A 53 4.31 17.02 23.31
CA PRO A 53 5.59 16.32 23.17
C PRO A 53 5.54 15.04 22.33
N ALA A 54 6.66 14.80 21.65
CA ALA A 54 6.95 13.69 20.76
C ALA A 54 6.83 12.31 21.42
N ALA A 55 5.89 11.48 20.93
CA ALA A 55 5.90 10.04 21.12
C ALA A 55 5.09 9.36 20.01
N GLN A 56 5.60 9.31 18.78
CA GLN A 56 5.33 8.17 17.89
C GLN A 56 6.31 8.12 16.71
N ILE A 57 7.37 7.33 16.85
CA ILE A 57 8.12 6.77 15.73
C ILE A 57 8.01 5.25 15.88
N GLU A 58 6.85 4.70 15.52
CA GLU A 58 6.69 3.26 15.30
C GLU A 58 6.81 3.01 13.80
N GLY A 59 7.89 2.31 13.43
CA GLY A 59 8.14 1.87 12.07
C GLY A 59 7.04 0.93 11.59
N GLN A 60 6.13 1.44 10.77
CA GLN A 60 5.27 0.62 9.93
C GLN A 60 6.04 0.31 8.63
N ALA A 61 6.95 -0.65 8.73
CA ALA A 61 7.51 -1.40 7.61
C ALA A 61 7.28 -2.89 7.88
N LYS A 62 6.00 -3.25 7.99
CA LYS A 62 5.52 -4.62 7.82
C LYS A 62 4.45 -4.54 6.73
N ASP A 63 4.30 -5.62 5.97
CA ASP A 63 3.31 -5.80 4.90
C ASP A 63 3.77 -5.42 3.48
N ALA A 64 4.84 -6.07 3.00
CA ALA A 64 5.09 -6.25 1.57
C ALA A 64 5.79 -7.58 1.20
N ALA A 65 5.62 -8.63 2.00
CA ALA A 65 6.11 -9.97 1.65
C ALA A 65 5.35 -11.09 2.40
N SER A 66 4.03 -11.17 2.23
CA SER A 66 3.29 -12.38 2.59
C SER A 66 1.96 -12.44 1.86
N GLU A 67 1.95 -12.50 0.53
CA GLU A 67 0.80 -13.07 -0.19
C GLU A 67 1.18 -13.50 -1.62
N ALA A 68 1.85 -14.64 -1.74
CA ALA A 68 1.88 -15.44 -2.97
C ALA A 68 2.29 -16.88 -2.64
N LYS A 69 1.38 -17.62 -1.97
CA LYS A 69 1.19 -19.09 -2.04
C LYS A 69 0.21 -19.54 -0.96
N HIS A 70 -1.06 -19.22 -1.16
CA HIS A 70 -2.15 -20.03 -0.63
C HIS A 70 -3.16 -20.26 -1.75
N THR A 71 -2.96 -21.35 -2.49
CA THR A 71 -3.99 -21.93 -3.34
C THR A 71 -3.80 -23.44 -3.33
N ALA A 72 -4.90 -24.12 -3.04
CA ALA A 72 -5.15 -25.55 -2.99
C ALA A 72 -4.62 -26.26 -1.74
N ASP A 73 -5.40 -26.99 -0.95
CA ASP A 73 -6.84 -27.17 -0.74
C ASP A 73 -6.90 -28.06 0.54
N PRO A 74 -7.93 -27.95 1.38
CA PRO A 74 -7.96 -28.56 2.71
C PRO A 74 -8.39 -30.03 2.66
N GLN A 75 -7.68 -30.93 3.33
CA GLN A 75 -8.33 -32.16 3.81
C GLN A 75 -7.66 -32.68 5.09
N PRO A 76 -8.32 -32.55 6.25
CA PRO A 76 -7.97 -33.23 7.49
C PRO A 76 -8.52 -34.66 7.47
N ALA A 77 -7.74 -35.62 7.99
CA ALA A 77 -8.15 -36.86 8.67
C ALA A 77 -6.97 -37.88 8.65
N PRO A 78 -7.00 -38.96 9.44
CA PRO A 78 -7.04 -39.02 10.90
C PRO A 78 -5.97 -40.00 11.46
N ARG A 79 -5.75 -39.95 12.77
CA ARG A 79 -5.05 -40.91 13.65
C ARG A 79 -4.52 -42.22 13.03
N ALA A 80 -3.22 -42.45 13.24
CA ALA A 80 -2.67 -43.79 13.42
C ALA A 80 -1.64 -43.71 14.57
N ASP A 81 -2.14 -43.93 15.79
CA ASP A 81 -1.33 -44.27 16.95
C ASP A 81 -0.47 -45.51 16.61
N THR A 82 0.85 -45.33 16.59
CA THR A 82 1.80 -46.45 16.51
C THR A 82 2.53 -46.52 17.85
N PRO A 83 2.30 -47.55 18.68
CA PRO A 83 3.04 -47.72 19.93
C PRO A 83 4.39 -48.36 19.59
N ASP A 84 5.44 -47.55 19.45
CA ASP A 84 6.80 -48.06 19.26
C ASP A 84 7.44 -48.29 20.63
N GLN A 85 7.49 -49.56 21.02
CA GLN A 85 8.06 -50.05 22.26
C GLN A 85 9.58 -49.83 22.31
N SER A 86 10.02 -49.24 23.42
CA SER A 86 11.42 -49.27 23.88
C SER A 86 11.95 -50.70 23.99
N ASN A 87 13.12 -50.96 23.41
CA ASN A 87 13.98 -52.07 23.79
C ASN A 87 15.34 -51.53 24.25
#